data_AF-A0A7L6B8S9-F1
#
_entry.id   AF-A0A7L6B8S9-F1
#
_cell.length_a   1.000
_cell.length_b   1.000
_cell.length_c   1.000
_cell.angle_alpha   90.00
_cell.angle_beta   90.00
_cell.angle_gamma   90.00
#
_symmetry.space_group_name_H-M   'P 1'
#
loop_
_entity.id
_entity.type
_entity.pdbx_description
1 polymer ?
#
loop_
_entity_poly.entity_id
_entity_poly.type
_entity_poly.pdbx_seq_one_letter_code
_entity_poly.pdbx_strand_id
1 'polypeptide(L)'
;MASWIVRLEFRRTTSILAVSRVRNAAMAVTWRSVETAAGANLVATRRLADTTSTRVLSEAARTVRWIQATNGSVGEPTAISVRPEDAPQQVPDLVTLAEIGKLLGVSRQRAQQLSRQPDFPRPLAKTGSGPLYALSDAENYYRVRQFRKGRDHPGDSPPDAGRQPGEEQI
;
A
#
# COMPACT_ATOMS: atom_id res chain seq x y z
N MET A 1 -19.08 21.07 11.17
CA MET A 1 -17.84 20.81 10.41
C MET A 1 -17.15 19.64 11.09
N ALA A 2 -16.29 18.87 10.41
CA ALA A 2 -15.73 17.64 10.97
C ALA A 2 -14.35 17.88 11.57
N SER A 3 -13.98 17.08 12.58
CA SER A 3 -12.61 16.93 13.04
C SER A 3 -11.87 15.94 12.14
N TRP A 4 -10.62 16.23 11.85
CA TRP A 4 -9.78 15.43 10.95
C TRP A 4 -8.45 15.09 11.58
N ILE A 5 -7.96 13.91 11.22
CA ILE A 5 -6.62 13.42 11.56
C ILE A 5 -5.79 13.40 10.28
N VAL A 6 -4.71 14.17 10.29
CA VAL A 6 -3.62 14.08 9.31
C VAL A 6 -2.51 13.23 9.93
N ARG A 7 -2.14 12.15 9.26
CA ARG A 7 -1.07 11.24 9.66
C ARG A 7 -0.06 11.11 8.54
N LEU A 8 1.19 11.45 8.84
CA LEU A 8 2.32 11.39 7.92
C LEU A 8 3.32 10.38 8.46
N GLU A 9 3.69 9.40 7.64
CA GLU A 9 4.71 8.42 7.99
C GLU A 9 6.01 8.73 7.29
N PHE A 10 7.12 8.62 8.03
CA PHE A 10 8.46 8.76 7.49
C PHE A 10 9.30 7.57 7.92
N ARG A 11 10.21 7.13 7.05
CA ARG A 11 11.27 6.21 7.46
C ARG A 11 12.07 6.85 8.60
N ARG A 12 12.34 6.11 9.68
CA ARG A 12 13.11 6.64 10.81
C ARG A 12 14.57 6.86 10.41
N THR A 13 14.95 8.13 10.32
CA THR A 13 16.31 8.62 10.06
C THR A 13 16.75 9.61 11.14
N THR A 14 18.04 9.94 11.20
CA THR A 14 18.54 10.98 12.13
C THR A 14 17.89 12.34 11.86
N SER A 15 17.64 12.69 10.58
CA SER A 15 17.02 13.95 10.18
C SER A 15 15.58 14.06 10.66
N ILE A 16 14.75 13.02 10.49
CA ILE A 16 13.36 13.08 10.97
C ILE A 16 13.29 13.06 12.50
N LEU A 17 14.23 12.37 13.17
CA LEU A 17 14.34 12.42 14.63
C LEU A 17 14.70 13.84 15.12
N ALA A 18 15.56 14.56 14.41
CA ALA A 18 15.86 15.95 14.73
C ALA A 18 14.61 16.84 14.57
N VAL A 19 13.87 16.73 13.47
CA VAL A 19 12.61 17.47 13.26
C VAL A 19 11.58 17.16 14.35
N SER A 20 11.48 15.91 14.79
CA SER A 20 10.50 15.50 15.82
C SER A 20 10.67 16.18 17.18
N ARG A 21 11.88 16.71 17.44
CA ARG A 21 12.20 17.45 18.67
C ARG A 21 11.91 18.94 18.55
N VAL A 22 11.69 19.46 17.34
CA VAL A 22 11.39 20.88 17.11
C VAL A 22 9.98 21.17 17.59
N ARG A 23 9.85 22.08 18.55
CA ARG A 23 8.57 22.57 19.04
C ARG A 23 8.08 23.69 18.13
N ASN A 24 6.90 23.49 17.53
CA ASN A 24 6.20 24.53 16.79
C ASN A 24 4.72 24.51 17.15
N ALA A 25 4.27 25.50 17.92
CA ALA A 25 2.90 25.60 18.39
C ALA A 25 1.89 25.74 17.24
N ALA A 26 2.26 26.41 16.15
CA ALA A 26 1.38 26.58 14.99
C ALA A 26 1.15 25.27 14.23
N MET A 27 2.10 24.32 14.30
CA MET A 27 2.01 23.04 13.60
C MET A 27 1.49 21.90 14.47
N ALA A 28 1.44 22.05 15.81
CA ALA A 28 0.80 21.15 16.78
C ALA A 28 0.89 19.64 16.44
N VAL A 29 2.06 19.21 15.92
CA VAL A 29 2.30 17.83 15.49
C VAL A 29 2.71 16.99 16.68
N THR A 30 2.09 15.84 16.83
CA THR A 30 2.49 14.80 17.78
C THR A 30 3.27 13.71 17.06
N TRP A 31 4.40 13.31 17.62
CA TRP A 31 5.28 12.31 17.02
C TRP A 31 5.21 10.99 17.78
N ARG A 32 5.14 9.87 17.05
CA ARG A 32 5.21 8.51 17.62
C ARG A 32 6.07 7.61 16.75
N SER A 33 6.81 6.70 17.38
CA SER A 33 7.48 5.61 16.67
C SER A 33 6.47 4.48 16.45
N VAL A 34 6.42 3.93 15.24
CA VAL A 34 5.59 2.79 14.88
C VAL A 34 6.46 1.75 14.21
N GLU A 35 6.45 0.53 14.74
CA GLU A 35 7.14 -0.60 14.11
C GLU A 35 6.35 -1.09 12.90
N THR A 36 7.07 -1.35 11.80
CA THR A 36 6.50 -1.91 10.58
C THR A 36 7.35 -3.10 10.13
N ALA A 37 6.81 -3.91 9.22
CA ALA A 37 7.58 -5.00 8.61
C ALA A 37 8.84 -4.53 7.87
N ALA A 38 8.93 -3.24 7.50
CA ALA A 38 10.08 -2.62 6.84
C ALA A 38 11.04 -1.92 7.83
N GLY A 39 10.78 -1.99 9.14
CA GLY A 39 11.51 -1.32 10.20
C GLY A 39 10.67 -0.24 10.91
N ALA A 40 11.32 0.53 11.79
CA ALA A 40 10.65 1.59 12.53
C ALA A 40 10.39 2.82 11.64
N ASN A 41 9.13 3.28 11.63
CA ASN A 41 8.72 4.56 11.06
C ASN A 41 8.48 5.58 12.16
N LEU A 42 8.70 6.86 11.84
CA LEU A 42 8.28 7.97 12.68
C LEU A 42 7.01 8.60 12.10
N VAL A 43 6.00 8.73 12.93
CA VAL A 43 4.65 9.13 12.53
C VAL A 43 4.32 10.48 13.14
N ALA A 44 4.13 11.47 12.27
CA ALA A 44 3.59 12.79 12.62
C ALA A 44 2.07 12.76 12.53
N THR A 45 1.39 13.08 13.63
CA THR A 45 -0.07 13.18 13.71
C THR A 45 -0.49 14.58 14.09
N ARG A 46 -1.37 15.19 13.28
CA ARG A 46 -1.97 16.49 13.53
C ARG A 46 -3.49 16.35 13.51
N ARG A 47 -4.16 16.91 14.53
CA ARG A 47 -5.62 16.99 14.60
C ARG A 47 -6.06 18.39 14.16
N LEU A 48 -7.10 18.44 13.36
CA LEU A 48 -7.67 19.68 12.83
C LEU A 48 -9.18 19.66 13.08
N ALA A 49 -9.64 20.47 14.02
CA ALA A 49 -11.06 20.60 14.33
C ALA A 49 -11.77 21.50 13.31
N ASP A 50 -13.09 21.31 13.19
CA ASP A 50 -14.01 22.20 12.48
C ASP A 50 -13.55 22.61 11.08
N THR A 51 -13.11 21.64 10.28
CA THR A 51 -12.54 21.91 8.95
C THR A 51 -13.24 21.12 7.85
N THR A 52 -13.03 21.58 6.62
CA THR A 52 -13.50 20.94 5.38
C THR A 52 -12.44 20.01 4.82
N SER A 53 -12.85 19.09 3.93
CA SER A 53 -11.94 18.19 3.19
C SER A 53 -10.86 18.94 2.40
N THR A 54 -11.20 20.06 1.76
CA THR A 54 -10.23 20.88 0.99
C THR A 54 -9.21 21.57 1.89
N ARG A 55 -9.65 22.09 3.03
CA ARG A 55 -8.77 22.77 3.99
C ARG A 55 -7.86 21.78 4.71
N VAL A 56 -8.35 20.59 5.09
CA VAL A 56 -7.49 19.57 5.72
C VAL A 56 -6.40 19.08 4.75
N LEU A 57 -6.70 18.92 3.45
CA LEU A 57 -5.68 18.55 2.45
C LEU A 57 -4.61 19.64 2.31
N SER A 58 -5.02 20.90 2.28
CA SER A 58 -4.10 22.04 2.23
C SER A 58 -3.21 22.11 3.48
N GLU A 59 -3.78 21.86 4.66
CA GLU A 59 -3.05 21.80 5.93
C GLU A 59 -2.11 20.59 6.01
N ALA A 60 -2.49 19.44 5.43
CA ALA A 60 -1.62 18.28 5.33
C ALA A 60 -0.39 18.60 4.47
N ALA A 61 -0.59 19.19 3.29
CA ALA A 61 0.50 19.63 2.43
C ALA A 61 1.40 20.68 3.10
N ARG A 62 0.79 21.63 3.84
CA ARG A 62 1.53 22.61 4.65
C ARG A 62 2.40 21.94 5.72
N THR A 63 1.86 20.90 6.36
CA THR A 63 2.59 20.14 7.40
C THR A 63 3.79 19.41 6.80
N VAL A 64 3.63 18.77 5.64
CA VAL A 64 4.74 18.11 4.92
C VAL A 64 5.85 19.13 4.57
N ARG A 65 5.47 20.26 3.97
CA ARG A 65 6.44 21.31 3.61
C ARG A 65 7.16 21.86 4.83
N TRP A 66 6.47 22.07 5.95
CA TRP A 66 7.11 22.51 7.18
C TRP A 66 8.14 21.49 7.70
N ILE A 67 7.79 20.19 7.72
CA ILE A 67 8.70 19.12 8.14
C ILE A 67 9.97 19.10 7.28
N GLN A 68 9.82 19.18 5.96
CA GLN A 68 10.93 19.19 5.00
C GLN A 68 11.79 20.47 5.12
N ALA A 69 11.15 21.65 5.28
CA ALA A 69 11.87 22.91 5.45
C ALA A 69 12.62 22.99 6.78
N THR A 70 12.14 22.30 7.81
CA THR A 70 12.81 22.27 9.14
C THR A 70 14.15 21.54 9.07
N ASN A 71 14.27 20.54 8.19
CA ASN A 71 15.53 19.87 7.92
C ASN A 71 15.53 19.32 6.49
N GLY A 72 16.28 19.97 5.59
CA GLY A 72 16.28 19.68 4.15
C GLY A 72 16.74 18.27 3.75
N SER A 73 17.24 17.47 4.70
CA SER A 73 17.58 16.06 4.47
C SER A 73 16.43 15.10 4.82
N VAL A 74 15.26 15.61 5.23
CA VAL A 74 14.06 14.79 5.39
C VAL A 74 13.48 14.48 4.01
N GLY A 75 13.48 13.20 3.65
CA GLY A 75 12.85 12.72 2.41
C GLY A 75 11.32 12.85 2.43
N GLU A 76 10.68 12.37 1.36
CA GLU A 76 9.23 12.34 1.28
C GLU A 76 8.60 11.39 2.32
N PRO A 77 7.36 11.70 2.79
CA PRO A 77 6.61 10.75 3.58
C PRO A 77 6.43 9.44 2.82
N THR A 78 6.61 8.30 3.49
CA THR A 78 6.31 6.98 2.94
C THR A 78 4.82 6.72 2.83
N ALA A 79 4.01 7.43 3.62
CA ALA A 79 2.55 7.40 3.55
C ALA A 79 1.95 8.71 4.07
N ILE A 80 0.83 9.12 3.47
CA ILE A 80 0.01 10.26 3.90
C ILE A 80 -1.43 9.76 4.03
N SER A 81 -2.02 9.95 5.22
CA SER A 81 -3.42 9.63 5.49
C SER A 81 -4.11 10.88 6.01
N VAL A 82 -5.27 11.18 5.42
CA VAL A 82 -6.17 12.24 5.87
C VAL A 82 -7.54 11.62 6.03
N ARG A 83 -8.07 11.61 7.26
CA ARG A 83 -9.38 11.02 7.54
C ARG A 83 -10.15 11.83 8.57
N PRO A 84 -11.49 11.80 8.55
CA PRO A 84 -12.28 12.28 9.69
C PRO A 84 -11.88 11.52 10.96
N GLU A 85 -11.87 12.21 12.10
CA GLU A 85 -11.50 11.63 13.39
C GLU A 85 -12.43 10.46 13.77
N ASP A 86 -13.74 10.65 13.53
CA ASP A 86 -14.79 9.67 13.83
C ASP A 86 -14.92 8.57 12.75
N ALA A 87 -14.15 8.65 11.67
CA ALA A 87 -14.16 7.59 10.68
C ALA A 87 -13.53 6.32 11.28
N PRO A 88 -14.17 5.14 11.13
CA PRO A 88 -13.60 3.89 11.61
C PRO A 88 -12.23 3.68 10.98
N GLN A 89 -11.31 3.10 11.76
CA GLN A 89 -9.99 2.75 11.23
C GLN A 89 -10.17 1.73 10.12
N GLN A 90 -9.85 2.10 8.88
CA GLN A 90 -9.97 1.21 7.74
C GLN A 90 -8.96 0.08 7.89
N VAL A 91 -9.44 -1.09 8.28
CA VAL A 91 -8.69 -2.33 8.18
C VAL A 91 -8.77 -2.74 6.71
N PRO A 92 -7.64 -2.92 6.01
CA PRO A 92 -7.67 -3.32 4.62
C PRO A 92 -8.28 -4.72 4.51
N ASP A 93 -9.02 -4.96 3.42
CA ASP A 93 -9.47 -6.31 3.10
C ASP A 93 -8.25 -7.21 2.90
N LEU A 94 -8.25 -8.34 3.60
CA LEU A 94 -7.13 -9.28 3.60
C LEU A 94 -7.44 -10.47 2.72
N VAL A 95 -6.44 -10.90 1.96
CA VAL A 95 -6.50 -12.09 1.11
C VAL A 95 -5.32 -13.03 1.36
N THR A 96 -5.59 -14.32 1.22
CA THR A 96 -4.63 -15.42 1.25
C THR A 96 -4.03 -15.65 -0.14
N LEU A 97 -2.95 -16.44 -0.22
CA LEU A 97 -2.40 -16.88 -1.51
C LEU A 97 -3.41 -17.65 -2.39
N ALA A 98 -4.37 -18.35 -1.78
CA ALA A 98 -5.39 -19.07 -2.52
C ALA A 98 -6.36 -18.10 -3.23
N GLU A 99 -6.75 -17.03 -2.53
CA GLU A 99 -7.61 -15.98 -3.09
C GLU A 99 -6.86 -15.14 -4.12
N ILE A 100 -5.58 -14.85 -3.90
CA ILE A 100 -4.74 -14.21 -4.93
C ILE A 100 -4.64 -15.12 -6.16
N GLY A 101 -4.51 -16.44 -6.00
CA GLY A 101 -4.54 -17.38 -7.12
C GLY A 101 -5.81 -17.24 -7.96
N LYS A 102 -6.98 -17.20 -7.30
CA LYS A 102 -8.27 -16.97 -7.97
C LYS A 102 -8.31 -15.62 -8.68
N LEU A 103 -7.87 -14.54 -8.03
CA LEU A 103 -7.81 -13.19 -8.61
C LEU A 103 -6.91 -13.11 -9.84
N LEU A 104 -5.77 -13.81 -9.82
CA LEU A 104 -4.82 -13.85 -10.93
C LEU A 104 -5.18 -14.87 -12.02
N GLY A 105 -6.22 -15.69 -11.83
CA GLY A 105 -6.56 -16.79 -12.74
C GLY A 105 -5.53 -17.92 -12.78
N VAL A 106 -4.82 -18.17 -11.66
CA VAL A 106 -3.78 -19.21 -11.56
C VAL A 106 -4.01 -20.14 -10.36
N SER A 107 -3.35 -21.31 -10.36
CA SER A 107 -3.42 -22.23 -9.24
C SER A 107 -2.79 -21.63 -7.96
N ARG A 108 -3.19 -22.12 -6.79
CA ARG A 108 -2.58 -21.75 -5.50
C ARG A 108 -1.06 -21.99 -5.49
N GLN A 109 -0.60 -23.09 -6.08
CA GLN A 109 0.83 -23.41 -6.17
C GLN A 109 1.57 -22.39 -7.04
N ARG A 110 0.95 -21.93 -8.14
CA ARG A 110 1.52 -20.87 -8.98
C ARG A 110 1.55 -19.54 -8.23
N ALA A 111 0.50 -19.18 -7.49
CA ALA A 111 0.51 -17.99 -6.64
C ALA A 111 1.62 -18.05 -5.58
N GLN A 112 1.89 -19.22 -5.00
CA GLN A 112 3.00 -19.41 -4.06
C GLN A 112 4.39 -19.27 -4.71
N GLN A 113 4.54 -19.67 -5.97
CA GLN A 113 5.79 -19.41 -6.71
C GLN A 113 5.96 -17.92 -6.99
N LEU A 114 4.88 -17.24 -7.42
CA LEU A 114 4.88 -15.80 -7.65
C LEU A 114 5.19 -15.03 -6.37
N SER A 115 4.73 -15.50 -5.21
CA SER A 115 4.99 -14.84 -3.93
C SER A 115 6.45 -14.82 -3.49
N ARG A 116 7.34 -15.52 -4.21
CA ARG A 116 8.78 -15.48 -4.00
C ARG A 116 9.48 -14.44 -4.88
N GLN A 117 8.77 -13.85 -5.84
CA GLN A 117 9.31 -12.82 -6.72
C GLN A 117 9.40 -11.48 -5.98
N PRO A 118 10.43 -10.67 -6.26
CA PRO A 118 10.67 -9.40 -5.56
C PRO A 118 9.59 -8.35 -5.83
N ASP A 119 8.84 -8.46 -6.92
CA ASP A 119 7.77 -7.56 -7.31
C ASP A 119 6.38 -8.01 -6.80
N PHE A 120 6.29 -9.17 -6.15
CA PHE A 120 5.05 -9.62 -5.53
C PHE A 120 4.76 -8.82 -4.24
N PRO A 121 3.47 -8.56 -3.92
CA PRO A 121 3.08 -7.87 -2.69
C PRO A 121 3.72 -8.47 -1.44
N ARG A 122 4.11 -7.62 -0.49
CA ARG A 122 4.61 -8.08 0.80
C ARG A 122 3.43 -8.51 1.69
N PRO A 123 3.54 -9.61 2.44
CA PRO A 123 2.48 -10.01 3.36
C PRO A 123 2.38 -9.02 4.51
N LEU A 124 1.16 -8.60 4.85
CA LEU A 124 0.85 -7.77 6.00
C LEU A 124 0.95 -8.54 7.32
N ALA A 125 0.63 -9.84 7.28
CA ALA A 125 0.73 -10.72 8.44
C ALA A 125 1.12 -12.13 8.02
N LYS A 126 1.76 -12.86 8.94
CA LYS A 126 1.99 -14.31 8.83
C LYS A 126 1.18 -14.99 9.93
N THR A 127 0.21 -15.80 9.55
CA THR A 127 -0.63 -16.56 10.49
C THR A 127 -0.27 -18.05 10.43
N GLY A 128 -0.78 -18.85 11.38
CA GLY A 128 -0.63 -20.32 11.33
C GLY A 128 -1.19 -20.95 10.05
N SER A 129 -2.17 -20.30 9.41
CA SER A 129 -2.77 -20.75 8.15
C SER A 129 -2.05 -20.22 6.89
N GLY A 130 -1.09 -19.30 7.06
CA GLY A 130 -0.29 -18.74 5.97
C GLY A 130 -0.23 -17.21 5.95
N PRO A 131 0.47 -16.64 4.96
CA PRO A 131 0.59 -15.19 4.79
C PRO A 131 -0.73 -14.56 4.33
N LEU A 132 -1.03 -13.38 4.89
CA LEU A 132 -2.14 -12.51 4.49
C LEU A 132 -1.59 -11.25 3.81
N TYR A 133 -2.26 -10.82 2.76
CA TYR A 133 -1.90 -9.67 1.92
C TYR A 133 -3.07 -8.70 1.85
N ALA A 134 -2.81 -7.41 1.59
CA ALA A 134 -3.88 -6.49 1.25
C ALA A 134 -4.48 -6.85 -0.12
N LEU A 135 -5.80 -6.87 -0.21
CA LEU A 135 -6.52 -7.06 -1.47
C LEU A 135 -6.09 -6.02 -2.52
N SER A 136 -5.98 -4.75 -2.10
CA SER A 136 -5.55 -3.65 -2.97
C SER A 136 -4.16 -3.87 -3.60
N ASP A 137 -3.24 -4.46 -2.84
CA ASP A 137 -1.88 -4.72 -3.34
C ASP A 137 -1.90 -5.88 -4.35
N ALA A 138 -2.71 -6.91 -4.10
CA ALA A 138 -2.91 -8.02 -5.02
C ALA A 138 -3.56 -7.57 -6.34
N GLU A 139 -4.58 -6.71 -6.26
CA GLU A 139 -5.20 -6.10 -7.44
C GLU A 139 -4.21 -5.22 -8.21
N ASN A 140 -3.40 -4.43 -7.50
CA ASN A 140 -2.41 -3.60 -8.15
C ASN A 140 -1.35 -4.44 -8.86
N TYR A 141 -0.87 -5.51 -8.22
CA TYR A 141 0.04 -6.48 -8.84
C TYR A 141 -0.59 -7.11 -10.09
N TYR A 142 -1.86 -7.50 -10.04
CA TYR A 142 -2.59 -8.00 -11.21
C TYR A 142 -2.60 -6.98 -12.35
N ARG A 143 -3.00 -5.72 -12.08
CA ARG A 143 -3.01 -4.66 -13.10
C ARG A 143 -1.64 -4.47 -13.74
N VAL A 144 -0.59 -4.30 -12.95
CA VAL A 144 0.79 -4.11 -13.44
C VAL A 144 1.23 -5.30 -14.30
N ARG A 145 0.88 -6.52 -13.90
CA ARG A 145 1.21 -7.74 -14.65
C ARG A 145 0.48 -7.83 -15.99
N GLN A 146 -0.80 -7.43 -16.06
CA GLN A 146 -1.54 -7.36 -17.32
C GLN A 146 -0.93 -6.32 -18.28
N PHE A 147 -0.52 -5.14 -17.77
CA PHE A 147 0.16 -4.13 -18.57
C PHE A 147 1.53 -4.56 -19.11
N ARG A 148 2.24 -5.46 -18.41
CA ARG A 148 3.48 -6.06 -18.93
C ARG A 148 3.18 -7.11 -20.00
N LYS A 149 2.18 -7.96 -19.78
CA LYS A 149 1.74 -8.96 -20.76
C LYS A 149 1.23 -8.33 -22.07
N GLY A 150 0.59 -7.16 -22.01
CA GLY A 150 0.13 -6.43 -23.19
C GLY A 150 1.22 -5.67 -23.97
N ARG A 151 2.43 -5.51 -23.40
CA ARG A 151 3.59 -4.94 -24.13
C ARG A 151 4.38 -5.99 -24.89
N ASP A 152 4.24 -7.25 -24.49
CA ASP A 152 4.86 -8.40 -25.16
C ASP A 152 3.78 -9.15 -25.97
N HIS A 153 3.38 -8.63 -27.14
CA HIS A 153 3.07 -9.38 -28.39
C HIS A 153 2.25 -8.59 -29.42
N PRO A 154 2.79 -8.37 -30.63
CA PRO A 154 2.10 -8.68 -31.87
C PRO A 154 2.56 -10.07 -32.33
N GLY A 155 1.71 -11.09 -32.12
CA GLY A 155 1.89 -12.43 -32.68
C GLY A 155 2.20 -13.51 -31.66
N ASP A 156 1.16 -14.07 -31.03
CA ASP A 156 1.06 -15.53 -30.94
C ASP A 156 -0.41 -15.96 -30.74
N SER A 157 -0.69 -17.14 -31.27
CA SER A 157 -1.91 -17.47 -32.02
C SER A 157 -3.14 -17.91 -31.18
N PRO A 158 -4.33 -18.05 -31.82
CA PRO A 158 -5.59 -18.47 -31.20
C PRO A 158 -5.60 -19.96 -30.76
N PRO A 159 -6.66 -20.40 -30.05
CA PRO A 159 -6.66 -21.66 -29.30
C PRO A 159 -6.81 -22.88 -30.22
N ASP A 160 -6.16 -23.96 -29.77
CA ASP A 160 -6.31 -25.37 -30.12
C ASP A 160 -7.70 -25.73 -30.69
N ALA A 161 -7.76 -25.96 -32.00
CA ALA A 161 -8.89 -26.55 -32.69
C ALA A 161 -8.47 -27.92 -33.24
N GLY A 162 -8.88 -28.99 -32.58
CA GLY A 162 -8.99 -30.30 -33.22
C GLY A 162 -8.52 -31.53 -32.44
N ARG A 163 -9.09 -31.79 -31.25
CA ARG A 163 -9.22 -33.18 -30.78
C ARG A 163 -10.60 -33.69 -31.20
N GLN A 164 -10.69 -34.40 -32.32
CA GLN A 164 -11.85 -35.25 -32.61
C GLN A 164 -11.64 -36.62 -31.95
N PRO A 165 -12.61 -37.11 -31.16
CA PRO A 165 -12.65 -38.50 -30.73
C PRO A 165 -13.43 -39.34 -31.75
N GLY A 166 -12.86 -40.49 -32.14
CA GLY A 166 -13.60 -41.62 -32.70
C GLY A 166 -13.21 -41.98 -34.13
N GLU A 167 -12.56 -43.14 -34.29
CA GLU A 167 -12.98 -44.14 -35.27
C GLU A 167 -12.57 -45.54 -34.79
N GLU A 168 -13.61 -46.32 -34.53
CA GLU A 168 -13.63 -47.72 -34.14
C GLU A 168 -14.04 -48.50 -35.41
N GLN A 169 -13.42 -49.66 -35.65
CA GLN A 169 -13.76 -50.70 -36.67
C GLN A 169 -13.39 -50.32 -38.12
N ILE A 170 -12.72 -51.16 -38.92
CA ILE A 170 -12.93 -52.60 -39.22
C ILE A 170 -11.60 -53.32 -39.39
#